data_AF-A0A8K0G6R0-F1
#
_entry.id   AF-A0A8K0G6R0-F1
#
_cell.length_a   1.000
_cell.length_b   1.000
_cell.length_c   1.000
_cell.angle_alpha   90.00
_cell.angle_beta   90.00
_cell.angle_gamma   90.00
#
_symmetry.space_group_name_H-M   'P 1'
#
loop_
_entity.id
_entity.type
_entity.pdbx_description
1 polymer ?
#
loop_
_entity_poly.entity_id
_entity_poly.type
_entity_poly.pdbx_seq_one_letter_code
_entity_poly.pdbx_strand_id
1 'polypeptide(L)'
;MGSVTGILPILFLLAKPAFGLLADVCRNYRKAIFMGLIICTSLFYAALYFIPARFITSYNFENISCHHLDTCNVADYSEQSSCNTTIRVICDWFCDNFNDNTSIYGLVRTNFNENQFCIANTSFACNSTCSFKCDEDIETNTACLYRSFTFWSFIILMSLGTVGFNVLNSISDAICCDVIGDEYDYGKQRVWGTIGFGVTALISGYVVNYFSEGNLTYTPAFVVMLVCTAIDFFACIKLE
;
A
#
# COMPACT_ATOMS: atom_id res chain seq x y z
N MET A 1 9.53 2.23 -4.93
CA MET A 1 8.41 1.50 -5.58
C MET A 1 8.80 0.89 -6.93
N GLY A 2 9.42 1.63 -7.86
CA GLY A 2 9.77 1.13 -9.22
C GLY A 2 10.55 -0.18 -9.27
N SER A 3 11.54 -0.37 -8.39
CA SER A 3 12.35 -1.60 -8.36
C SER A 3 11.54 -2.83 -7.95
N VAL A 4 10.64 -2.68 -6.97
CA VAL A 4 9.77 -3.77 -6.51
C VAL A 4 8.78 -4.15 -7.62
N THR A 5 8.16 -3.17 -8.27
CA THR A 5 7.25 -3.39 -9.40
C THR A 5 7.95 -3.94 -10.63
N GLY A 6 9.28 -3.75 -10.77
CA GLY A 6 10.08 -4.35 -11.84
C GLY A 6 10.46 -5.81 -11.59
N ILE A 7 10.68 -6.21 -10.33
CA ILE A 7 11.06 -7.59 -9.96
C ILE A 7 9.83 -8.51 -9.88
N LEU A 8 8.68 -7.99 -9.41
CA LEU A 8 7.45 -8.77 -9.28
C LEU A 8 7.08 -9.57 -10.56
N PRO A 9 7.10 -8.97 -11.76
CA PRO A 9 6.84 -9.66 -13.02
C PRO A 9 7.70 -10.89 -13.26
N ILE A 10 8.99 -10.80 -12.93
CA ILE A 10 9.92 -11.91 -13.11
C ILE A 10 9.58 -13.04 -12.13
N LEU A 11 9.24 -12.70 -10.88
CA LEU A 11 8.87 -13.69 -9.86
C LEU A 11 7.62 -14.49 -10.25
N PHE A 12 6.55 -13.83 -10.69
CA PHE A 12 5.35 -14.57 -11.09
C PHE A 12 5.49 -15.25 -12.46
N LEU A 13 6.35 -14.76 -13.35
CA LEU A 13 6.69 -15.45 -14.60
C LEU A 13 7.32 -16.82 -14.33
N LEU A 14 8.18 -16.92 -13.30
CA LEU A 14 8.79 -18.18 -12.88
C LEU A 14 7.86 -19.05 -12.01
N ALA A 15 7.03 -18.42 -11.18
CA ALA A 15 6.10 -19.15 -10.30
C ALA A 15 5.03 -19.91 -11.10
N LYS A 16 4.50 -19.32 -12.18
CA LYS A 16 3.47 -19.95 -13.03
C LYS A 16 3.86 -21.36 -13.53
N PRO A 17 4.98 -21.56 -14.26
CA PRO A 17 5.37 -22.89 -14.72
C PRO A 17 5.72 -23.83 -13.55
N ALA A 18 6.29 -23.32 -12.45
CA ALA A 18 6.62 -24.15 -11.30
C ALA A 18 5.36 -24.74 -10.61
N PHE A 19 4.37 -23.90 -10.31
CA PHE A 19 3.11 -24.35 -9.71
C PHE A 19 2.23 -25.11 -10.71
N GLY A 20 2.29 -24.78 -12.00
CA GLY A 20 1.67 -25.57 -13.07
C GLY A 20 2.23 -26.99 -13.12
N LEU A 21 3.56 -27.13 -13.14
CA LEU A 21 4.22 -28.45 -13.11
C LEU A 21 3.90 -29.23 -11.83
N LEU A 22 3.84 -28.56 -10.68
CA LEU A 22 3.43 -29.19 -9.41
C LEU A 22 2.00 -29.75 -9.51
N ALA A 23 1.06 -28.98 -10.05
CA ALA A 23 -0.33 -29.40 -10.23
C ALA A 23 -0.48 -30.53 -11.26
N ASP A 24 0.41 -30.61 -12.23
CA ASP A 24 0.44 -31.67 -13.25
C ASP A 24 1.09 -32.95 -12.76
N VAL A 25 2.17 -32.88 -11.96
CA VAL A 25 2.77 -34.06 -11.33
C VAL A 25 1.83 -34.66 -10.29
N CYS A 26 1.14 -33.81 -9.52
CA CYS A 26 0.21 -34.22 -8.48
C CYS A 26 -1.26 -34.23 -8.94
N ARG A 27 -1.56 -34.81 -10.11
CA ARG A 27 -2.93 -34.86 -10.68
C ARG A 27 -4.02 -35.29 -9.69
N ASN A 28 -3.77 -36.32 -8.89
CA ASN A 28 -4.75 -36.83 -7.91
C ASN A 28 -5.09 -35.82 -6.80
N TYR A 29 -4.22 -34.84 -6.54
CA TYR A 29 -4.40 -33.80 -5.53
C TYR A 29 -4.64 -32.42 -6.14
N ARG A 30 -4.86 -32.33 -7.46
CA ARG A 30 -4.97 -31.04 -8.17
C ARG A 30 -6.04 -30.12 -7.57
N LYS A 31 -7.24 -30.66 -7.26
CA LYS A 31 -8.32 -29.92 -6.59
C LYS A 31 -7.90 -29.39 -5.21
N ALA A 32 -7.20 -30.21 -4.42
CA ALA A 32 -6.69 -29.81 -3.12
C ALA A 32 -5.60 -28.74 -3.21
N ILE A 33 -4.71 -28.84 -4.20
CA ILE A 33 -3.69 -27.82 -4.49
C ILE A 33 -4.35 -26.50 -4.88
N PHE A 34 -5.35 -26.52 -5.76
CA PHE A 34 -6.08 -25.32 -6.17
C PHE A 34 -6.80 -24.65 -4.99
N MET A 35 -7.57 -25.40 -4.20
CA MET A 35 -8.23 -24.87 -3.00
C MET A 35 -7.23 -24.36 -1.95
N GLY A 36 -6.11 -25.05 -1.77
CA GLY A 36 -5.02 -24.61 -0.88
C GLY A 36 -4.40 -23.30 -1.34
N LEU A 37 -4.22 -23.10 -2.65
CA LEU A 37 -3.72 -21.85 -3.22
C LEU A 37 -4.71 -20.69 -3.03
N ILE A 38 -6.02 -20.92 -3.16
CA ILE A 38 -7.06 -19.91 -2.89
C ILE A 38 -7.01 -19.46 -1.43
N ILE A 39 -6.94 -20.40 -0.49
CA ILE A 39 -6.85 -20.07 0.95
C ILE A 39 -5.55 -19.32 1.24
N CYS A 40 -4.42 -19.82 0.73
CA CYS A 40 -3.10 -19.24 0.99
C CYS A 40 -2.99 -17.79 0.48
N THR A 41 -3.44 -17.55 -0.75
CA THR A 41 -3.47 -16.19 -1.34
C THR A 41 -4.39 -15.25 -0.57
N SER A 42 -5.57 -15.71 -0.21
CA SER A 42 -6.53 -14.94 0.56
C SER A 42 -6.00 -14.61 1.95
N LEU A 43 -5.26 -15.54 2.57
CA LEU A 43 -4.60 -15.31 3.84
C LEU A 43 -3.51 -14.22 3.74
N PHE A 44 -2.70 -14.22 2.66
CA PHE A 44 -1.71 -13.15 2.45
C PHE A 44 -2.36 -11.78 2.28
N TYR A 45 -3.45 -11.69 1.52
CA TYR A 45 -4.19 -10.43 1.39
C TYR A 45 -4.90 -10.04 2.69
N ALA A 46 -5.52 -10.98 3.41
CA ALA A 46 -6.14 -10.71 4.72
C ALA A 46 -5.11 -10.26 5.76
N ALA A 47 -3.89 -10.80 5.72
CA ALA A 47 -2.81 -10.42 6.61
C ALA A 47 -2.41 -8.94 6.48
N LEU A 48 -2.66 -8.31 5.32
CA LEU A 48 -2.42 -6.87 5.13
C LEU A 48 -3.28 -6.01 6.05
N TYR A 49 -4.46 -6.49 6.46
CA TYR A 49 -5.32 -5.76 7.41
C TYR A 49 -4.65 -5.57 8.77
N PHE A 50 -3.81 -6.53 9.19
CA PHE A 50 -3.09 -6.43 10.46
C PHE A 50 -1.88 -5.51 10.40
N ILE A 51 -1.47 -5.05 9.22
CA ILE A 51 -0.37 -4.10 9.10
C ILE A 51 -0.91 -2.74 9.52
N PRO A 52 -0.42 -2.16 10.63
CA PRO A 52 -0.89 -0.86 11.07
C PRO A 52 -0.56 0.20 10.02
N ALA A 53 -1.52 1.10 9.78
CA ALA A 53 -1.26 2.27 8.97
C ALA A 53 -0.07 3.04 9.55
N ARG A 54 0.85 3.48 8.70
CA ARG A 54 1.95 4.35 9.16
C ARG A 54 1.35 5.67 9.60
N PHE A 55 1.52 6.01 10.87
CA PHE A 55 1.18 7.33 11.38
C PHE A 55 2.20 8.34 10.84
N ILE A 56 1.71 9.34 10.13
CA ILE A 56 2.49 10.51 9.75
C ILE A 56 2.55 11.38 11.00
N THR A 57 3.75 11.64 11.51
CA THR A 57 3.90 12.55 12.65
C THR A 57 3.63 13.97 12.17
N SER A 58 2.62 14.60 12.76
CA SER A 58 2.33 16.02 12.58
C SER A 58 2.81 16.79 13.81
N TYR A 59 3.43 17.94 13.58
CA TYR A 59 3.91 18.86 14.61
C TYR A 59 3.22 20.20 14.42
N ASN A 60 2.53 20.66 15.46
CA ASN A 60 1.91 21.98 15.47
C ASN A 60 2.75 22.89 16.35
N PHE A 61 3.20 24.00 15.77
CA PHE A 61 3.89 25.05 16.50
C PHE A 61 3.07 26.34 16.42
N GLU A 62 2.65 26.85 17.57
CA GLU A 62 1.80 28.04 17.66
C GLU A 62 2.60 29.25 18.13
N ASN A 63 2.22 30.43 17.64
CA ASN A 63 2.73 31.73 18.09
C ASN A 63 4.26 31.90 18.02
N ILE A 64 4.91 31.33 17.01
CA ILE A 64 6.36 31.51 16.85
C ILE A 64 6.64 32.90 16.27
N SER A 65 7.54 33.65 16.91
CA SER A 65 8.06 34.92 16.38
C SER A 65 9.09 34.67 15.30
N CYS A 66 8.90 35.25 14.11
CA CYS A 66 9.78 35.07 12.95
C CYS A 66 11.23 35.55 13.16
N HIS A 67 11.50 36.41 14.15
CA HIS A 67 12.86 36.85 14.50
C HIS A 67 13.71 35.82 15.25
N HIS A 68 13.09 34.82 15.89
CA HIS A 68 13.77 33.80 16.70
C HIS A 68 13.88 32.44 15.98
N LEU A 69 13.73 32.44 14.66
CA LEU A 69 13.69 31.21 13.88
C LEU A 69 15.09 30.81 13.42
N ASP A 70 15.53 29.63 13.86
CA ASP A 70 16.81 29.06 13.43
C ASP A 70 16.72 28.63 11.96
N THR A 71 17.67 29.09 11.14
CA THR A 71 17.82 28.63 9.74
C THR A 71 18.81 27.46 9.68
N CYS A 72 18.46 26.40 8.98
CA CYS A 72 19.32 25.23 8.78
C CYS A 72 19.47 24.85 7.31
N ASN A 73 20.64 24.31 6.95
CA ASN A 73 20.88 23.83 5.59
C ASN A 73 20.38 22.38 5.45
N VAL A 74 19.25 22.18 4.79
CA VAL A 74 18.62 20.86 4.64
C VAL A 74 19.44 19.92 3.74
N ALA A 75 20.28 20.46 2.86
CA ALA A 75 21.11 19.66 1.94
C ALA A 75 22.14 18.79 2.67
N ASP A 76 22.73 19.29 3.77
CA ASP A 76 23.82 18.62 4.49
C ASP A 76 23.33 17.44 5.36
N TYR A 77 22.04 17.37 5.66
CA TYR A 77 21.46 16.37 6.57
C TYR A 77 20.87 15.14 5.86
N SER A 78 20.97 15.08 4.53
CA SER A 78 20.40 13.99 3.72
C SER A 78 21.16 12.65 3.83
N GLU A 79 22.43 12.66 4.24
CA GLU A 79 23.28 11.46 4.28
C GLU A 79 23.37 10.80 5.67
N GLN A 80 22.88 11.46 6.74
CA GLN A 80 23.09 11.02 8.12
C GLN A 80 21.86 11.19 9.00
N SER A 81 20.67 10.94 8.45
CA SER A 81 19.42 10.96 9.21
C SER A 81 19.28 9.70 10.08
N SER A 82 19.60 9.80 11.36
CA SER A 82 19.06 8.87 12.34
C SER A 82 17.55 9.11 12.44
N CYS A 83 16.76 8.14 11.97
CA CYS A 83 15.30 8.15 11.95
C CYS A 83 14.62 8.43 13.30
N ASN A 84 15.38 8.40 14.40
CA ASN A 84 14.89 8.63 15.76
C ASN A 84 15.17 10.05 16.29
N THR A 85 16.01 10.86 15.62
CA THR A 85 16.46 12.15 16.19
C THR A 85 16.19 13.35 15.32
N THR A 86 16.21 13.20 14.00
CA THR A 86 16.05 14.31 13.06
C THR A 86 15.13 13.88 11.93
N ILE A 87 14.00 14.56 11.81
CA ILE A 87 12.96 14.27 10.84
C ILE A 87 12.82 15.49 9.94
N ARG A 88 12.82 15.24 8.63
CA ARG A 88 12.51 16.28 7.64
C ARG A 88 11.00 16.47 7.59
N VAL A 89 10.57 17.72 7.60
CA VAL A 89 9.16 18.09 7.60
C VAL A 89 8.85 19.10 6.50
N ILE A 90 7.62 19.04 6.00
CA ILE A 90 7.01 20.05 5.16
C ILE A 90 6.01 20.79 6.03
N CYS A 91 6.12 22.11 6.12
CA CYS A 91 5.25 22.91 6.95
C CYS A 91 4.41 23.88 6.12
N ASP A 92 3.13 23.89 6.45
CA ASP A 92 2.20 24.95 6.09
C ASP A 92 2.23 26.00 7.21
N TRP A 93 2.22 27.27 6.85
CA TRP A 93 2.28 28.36 7.80
C TRP A 93 1.11 29.32 7.62
N PHE A 94 0.64 29.89 8.72
CA PHE A 94 -0.48 30.83 8.75
C PHE A 94 -0.08 32.03 9.60
N CYS A 95 -0.04 33.22 8.98
CA CYS A 95 0.21 34.50 9.67
C CYS A 95 -0.98 35.44 9.46
N ASP A 96 -1.30 36.26 10.46
CA ASP A 96 -2.51 37.12 10.49
C ASP A 96 -2.61 38.22 9.41
N ASN A 97 -1.73 38.30 8.41
CA ASN A 97 -1.82 39.29 7.33
C ASN A 97 -1.21 38.83 5.98
N PHE A 98 -0.81 37.56 5.85
CA PHE A 98 -0.16 37.02 4.66
C PHE A 98 -0.85 35.73 4.23
N ASN A 99 -1.46 35.73 3.04
CA ASN A 99 -2.10 34.57 2.42
C ASN A 99 -1.18 33.96 1.34
N ASP A 100 0.08 33.69 1.68
CA ASP A 100 0.95 32.94 0.79
C ASP A 100 0.96 31.47 1.22
N ASN A 101 0.26 30.63 0.46
CA ASN A 101 0.15 29.19 0.71
C ASN A 101 1.39 28.44 0.22
N THR A 102 2.58 28.94 0.55
CA THR A 102 3.84 28.29 0.16
C THR A 102 4.29 27.35 1.26
N SER A 103 4.31 26.06 0.98
CA SER A 103 4.85 25.04 1.88
C SER A 103 6.36 25.21 2.00
N ILE A 104 6.86 25.28 3.22
CA ILE A 104 8.29 25.43 3.53
C ILE A 104 8.89 24.10 3.99
N TYR A 105 10.17 23.91 3.73
CA TYR A 105 10.89 22.74 4.20
C TYR A 105 11.62 23.06 5.50
N GLY A 106 11.67 22.12 6.42
CA GLY A 106 12.38 22.25 7.67
C GLY A 106 12.89 20.93 8.22
N LEU A 107 13.60 21.02 9.34
CA LEU A 107 14.01 19.86 10.13
C LEU A 107 13.45 20.03 11.54
N VAL A 108 12.88 18.95 12.06
CA VAL A 108 12.52 18.82 13.47
C VAL A 108 13.51 17.87 14.11
N ARG A 109 14.24 18.36 15.12
CA ARG A 109 15.05 17.52 15.99
C ARG A 109 14.24 17.18 17.23
N THR A 110 13.90 15.90 17.36
CA THR A 110 13.19 15.36 18.51
C THR A 110 14.20 15.04 19.62
N ASN A 111 14.30 15.93 20.62
CA ASN A 111 15.02 15.64 21.86
C ASN A 111 13.99 15.33 22.98
N PHE A 112 14.38 14.56 23.99
CA PHE A 112 13.50 14.16 25.09
C PHE A 112 12.87 15.31 25.89
N ASN A 113 13.41 16.54 25.79
CA ASN A 113 12.98 17.68 26.59
C ASN A 113 12.28 18.78 25.77
N GLU A 114 12.77 19.10 24.56
CA GLU A 114 12.16 20.11 23.67
C GLU A 114 12.43 19.76 22.20
N ASN A 115 11.42 19.93 21.34
CA ASN A 115 11.57 19.76 19.90
C ASN A 115 12.16 21.04 19.30
N GLN A 116 13.38 20.96 18.77
CA GLN A 116 13.99 22.08 18.07
C GLN A 116 13.57 22.04 16.60
N PHE A 117 13.01 23.13 16.10
CA PHE A 117 12.56 23.29 14.72
C PHE A 117 13.44 24.32 14.00
N CYS A 118 13.83 24.02 12.76
CA CYS A 118 14.57 24.95 11.92
C CYS A 118 14.07 24.93 10.47
N ILE A 119 14.14 26.09 9.81
CA ILE A 119 13.66 26.26 8.43
C ILE A 119 14.81 26.21 7.41
N ALA A 120 14.56 25.60 6.26
CA ALA A 120 15.44 25.65 5.10
C ALA A 120 15.57 27.08 4.58
N ASN A 121 16.80 27.58 4.45
CA ASN A 121 17.14 28.97 4.09
C ASN A 121 16.30 29.50 2.89
N THR A 122 15.18 30.12 3.21
CA THR A 122 14.23 30.74 2.28
C THR A 122 13.95 32.12 2.84
N SER A 123 13.94 33.13 1.97
CA SER A 123 13.66 34.51 2.36
C SER A 123 12.18 34.63 2.73
N PHE A 124 11.88 34.33 3.99
CA PHE A 124 10.55 34.40 4.58
C PHE A 124 10.26 35.83 5.04
N ALA A 125 9.34 36.51 4.37
CA ALA A 125 8.92 37.86 4.75
C ALA A 125 7.77 37.80 5.76
N CYS A 126 8.11 37.80 7.05
CA CYS A 126 7.13 37.74 8.13
C CYS A 126 7.43 38.82 9.18
N ASN A 127 6.42 39.66 9.45
CA ASN A 127 6.51 40.78 10.42
C ASN A 127 5.79 40.48 11.75
N SER A 128 5.16 39.30 11.90
CA SER A 128 4.25 38.96 13.01
C SER A 128 4.52 37.57 13.60
N THR A 129 3.73 37.15 14.59
CA THR A 129 3.66 35.76 15.06
C THR A 129 2.88 34.89 14.08
N CYS A 130 3.32 33.64 13.89
CA CYS A 130 2.68 32.72 12.95
C CYS A 130 2.54 31.31 13.53
N SER A 131 1.54 30.58 13.05
CA SER A 131 1.34 29.16 13.35
C SER A 131 1.88 28.30 12.21
N PHE A 132 2.55 27.21 12.55
CA PHE A 132 3.13 26.26 11.62
C PHE A 132 2.53 24.89 11.87
N LYS A 133 2.00 24.27 10.82
CA LYS A 133 1.55 22.89 10.79
C LYS A 133 2.54 22.11 9.92
N CYS A 134 3.36 21.28 10.56
CA CYS A 134 4.44 20.54 9.94
C CYS A 134 4.12 19.05 9.87
N ASP A 135 4.13 18.47 8.68
CA ASP A 135 3.98 17.03 8.46
C ASP A 135 5.31 16.42 8.02
N GLU A 136 5.57 15.16 8.41
CA GLU A 136 6.77 14.43 7.98
C GLU A 136 6.89 14.36 6.44
N ASP A 137 8.06 14.72 5.90
CA ASP A 137 8.38 14.60 4.48
C ASP A 137 8.76 13.14 4.15
N ILE A 138 7.76 12.36 3.74
CA ILE A 138 7.90 10.94 3.44
C ILE A 138 8.58 10.69 2.09
N GLU A 139 8.46 11.63 1.14
CA GLU A 139 8.95 11.45 -0.22
C GLU A 139 10.46 11.48 -0.30
N THR A 140 11.09 12.37 0.48
CA THR A 140 12.55 12.52 0.46
C THR A 140 13.25 11.69 1.53
N ASN A 141 12.60 11.39 2.67
CA ASN A 141 13.18 10.58 3.74
C ASN A 141 13.01 9.06 3.52
N THR A 142 13.44 8.57 2.36
CA THR A 142 13.26 7.17 1.94
C THR A 142 14.06 6.17 2.77
N ALA A 143 15.20 6.58 3.34
CA ALA A 143 16.06 5.72 4.15
C ALA A 143 15.33 5.17 5.39
N CYS A 144 14.54 6.01 6.05
CA CYS A 144 13.75 5.62 7.23
C CYS A 144 12.58 4.71 6.86
N LEU A 145 11.95 4.97 5.71
CA LEU A 145 10.89 4.13 5.18
C LEU A 145 11.41 2.71 4.87
N TYR A 146 12.57 2.58 4.22
CA TYR A 146 13.19 1.28 3.92
C TYR A 146 13.73 0.54 5.14
N ARG A 147 13.93 1.22 6.28
CA ARG A 147 14.31 0.56 7.54
C ARG A 147 13.09 0.02 8.28
N SER A 148 11.90 0.55 8.02
CA SER A 148 10.69 0.17 8.74
C SER A 148 10.27 -1.27 8.46
N PHE A 149 9.93 -2.00 9.52
CA PHE A 149 9.37 -3.35 9.40
C PHE A 149 8.01 -3.34 8.69
N THR A 150 7.15 -2.35 8.96
CA THR A 150 5.81 -2.25 8.35
C THR A 150 5.88 -2.16 6.83
N PHE A 151 6.89 -1.47 6.31
CA PHE A 151 7.14 -1.37 4.87
C PHE A 151 7.47 -2.74 4.26
N TRP A 152 8.45 -3.46 4.81
CA TRP A 152 8.84 -4.76 4.27
C TRP A 152 7.75 -5.82 4.43
N SER A 153 7.04 -5.84 5.56
CA SER A 153 5.88 -6.72 5.74
C SER A 153 4.81 -6.46 4.68
N PHE A 154 4.50 -5.20 4.39
CA PHE A 154 3.55 -4.83 3.33
C PHE A 154 4.03 -5.31 1.97
N ILE A 155 5.30 -5.03 1.61
CA ILE A 155 5.86 -5.43 0.32
C ILE A 155 5.85 -6.95 0.15
N ILE A 156 6.28 -7.70 1.18
CA ILE A 156 6.34 -9.16 1.12
C ILE A 156 4.93 -9.74 0.98
N LEU A 157 3.98 -9.34 1.84
CA LEU A 157 2.61 -9.85 1.79
C LEU A 157 1.89 -9.48 0.49
N MET A 158 2.03 -8.24 0.02
CA MET A 158 1.50 -7.82 -1.28
C MET A 158 2.10 -8.62 -2.43
N SER A 159 3.41 -8.87 -2.39
CA SER A 159 4.11 -9.64 -3.44
C SER A 159 3.65 -11.09 -3.47
N LEU A 160 3.55 -11.75 -2.31
CA LEU A 160 3.08 -13.13 -2.19
C LEU A 160 1.63 -13.28 -2.63
N GLY A 161 0.76 -12.36 -2.20
CA GLY A 161 -0.63 -12.32 -2.65
C GLY A 161 -0.74 -12.16 -4.16
N THR A 162 0.03 -11.23 -4.74
CA THR A 162 0.01 -10.95 -6.19
C THR A 162 0.56 -12.11 -7.01
N VAL A 163 1.63 -12.76 -6.54
CA VAL A 163 2.19 -13.95 -7.19
C VAL A 163 1.15 -15.07 -7.18
N GLY A 164 0.56 -15.37 -6.03
CA GLY A 164 -0.41 -16.44 -5.95
C GLY A 164 -1.71 -16.13 -6.72
N PHE A 165 -2.19 -14.89 -6.76
CA PHE A 165 -3.31 -14.49 -7.64
C PHE A 165 -3.01 -14.75 -9.12
N ASN A 166 -1.79 -14.43 -9.57
CA ASN A 166 -1.37 -14.70 -10.94
C ASN A 166 -1.26 -16.19 -11.25
N VAL A 167 -0.78 -16.99 -10.30
CA VAL A 167 -0.71 -18.46 -10.43
C VAL A 167 -2.12 -19.07 -10.46
N LEU A 168 -3.03 -18.60 -9.59
CA LEU A 168 -4.42 -19.06 -9.53
C LEU A 168 -5.15 -18.85 -10.85
N ASN A 169 -5.00 -17.69 -11.48
CA ASN A 169 -5.62 -17.43 -12.78
C ASN A 169 -5.18 -18.46 -13.84
N SER A 170 -3.89 -18.81 -13.88
CA SER A 170 -3.37 -19.79 -14.83
C SER A 170 -3.80 -21.24 -14.52
N ILE A 171 -3.88 -21.62 -13.24
CA ILE A 171 -4.37 -22.95 -12.85
C ILE A 171 -5.89 -23.06 -13.05
N SER A 172 -6.63 -22.00 -12.75
CA SER A 172 -8.08 -21.92 -12.99
C SER A 172 -8.42 -22.11 -14.46
N ASP A 173 -7.65 -21.48 -15.36
CA ASP A 173 -7.81 -21.67 -16.81
C ASP A 173 -7.54 -23.12 -17.22
N ALA A 174 -6.50 -23.75 -16.67
CA ALA A 174 -6.18 -25.15 -16.97
C ALA A 174 -7.28 -26.12 -16.48
N ILE A 175 -7.77 -25.94 -15.24
CA ILE A 175 -8.87 -26.74 -14.69
C ILE A 175 -10.15 -26.52 -15.51
N CYS A 176 -10.43 -25.28 -15.89
CA CYS A 176 -11.56 -24.93 -16.75
C CYS A 176 -11.52 -25.68 -18.09
N CYS A 177 -10.38 -25.68 -18.78
CA CYS A 177 -10.21 -26.44 -20.02
C CYS A 177 -10.43 -27.94 -19.82
N ASP A 178 -9.95 -28.50 -18.71
CA ASP A 178 -10.15 -29.91 -18.39
C ASP A 178 -11.62 -30.25 -18.09
N VAL A 179 -12.39 -29.32 -17.49
CA VAL A 179 -13.82 -29.49 -17.18
C VAL A 179 -14.72 -29.33 -18.40
N ILE A 180 -14.41 -28.37 -19.29
CA ILE A 180 -15.21 -28.11 -20.51
C ILE A 180 -14.99 -29.21 -21.57
N GLY A 181 -13.78 -29.77 -21.68
CA GLY A 181 -13.47 -30.78 -22.71
C GLY A 181 -13.34 -30.19 -24.12
N ASP A 182 -13.72 -30.97 -25.15
CA ASP A 182 -13.54 -30.62 -26.58
C ASP A 182 -14.54 -29.57 -27.13
N GLU A 183 -15.45 -29.04 -26.31
CA GLU A 183 -16.45 -28.06 -26.74
C GLU A 183 -15.91 -26.61 -26.76
N TYR A 184 -16.32 -25.84 -27.78
CA TYR A 184 -15.88 -24.46 -28.07
C TYR A 184 -16.34 -23.38 -27.06
N ASP A 185 -16.68 -23.75 -25.83
CA ASP A 185 -17.35 -22.87 -24.86
C ASP A 185 -16.41 -22.13 -23.90
N TYR A 186 -15.10 -22.38 -23.97
CA TYR A 186 -14.09 -21.66 -23.18
C TYR A 186 -14.17 -20.13 -23.36
N GLY A 187 -14.48 -19.67 -24.58
CA GLY A 187 -14.66 -18.24 -24.86
C GLY A 187 -15.81 -17.62 -24.05
N LYS A 188 -16.92 -18.35 -23.86
CA LYS A 188 -18.06 -17.88 -23.06
C LYS A 188 -17.68 -17.77 -21.59
N GLN A 189 -16.93 -18.74 -21.05
CA GLN A 189 -16.48 -18.69 -19.66
C GLN A 189 -15.56 -17.48 -19.41
N ARG A 190 -14.67 -17.16 -20.36
CA ARG A 190 -13.82 -15.97 -20.26
C ARG A 190 -14.62 -14.67 -20.28
N VAL A 191 -15.69 -14.59 -21.07
CA VAL A 191 -16.60 -13.42 -21.09
C VAL A 191 -17.34 -13.27 -19.76
N TRP A 192 -17.87 -14.36 -19.19
CA TRP A 192 -18.51 -14.31 -17.87
C TRP A 192 -17.51 -13.94 -16.76
N GLY A 193 -16.26 -14.41 -16.88
CA GLY A 193 -15.17 -14.01 -15.98
C GLY A 193 -14.85 -12.52 -16.04
N THR A 194 -14.77 -11.92 -17.23
CA THR A 194 -14.52 -10.47 -17.36
C THR A 194 -15.69 -9.62 -16.89
N ILE A 195 -16.94 -10.04 -17.16
CA ILE A 195 -18.14 -9.40 -16.61
C ILE A 195 -18.12 -9.45 -15.08
N GLY A 196 -17.81 -10.61 -14.50
CA GLY A 196 -17.69 -10.79 -13.06
C GLY A 196 -16.63 -9.88 -12.43
N PHE A 197 -15.45 -9.77 -13.05
CA PHE A 197 -14.39 -8.87 -12.59
C PHE A 197 -14.84 -7.40 -12.60
N GLY A 198 -15.48 -6.96 -13.69
CA GLY A 198 -15.98 -5.58 -13.82
C GLY A 198 -17.07 -5.25 -12.80
N VAL A 199 -18.06 -6.13 -12.65
CA VAL A 199 -19.16 -5.95 -11.67
C VAL A 199 -18.62 -5.92 -10.24
N THR A 200 -17.71 -6.84 -9.90
CA THR A 200 -17.12 -6.91 -8.54
C THR A 200 -16.27 -5.68 -8.25
N ALA A 201 -15.53 -5.16 -9.24
CA ALA A 201 -14.76 -3.92 -9.09
C ALA A 201 -15.67 -2.70 -8.81
N LEU A 202 -16.81 -2.59 -9.52
CA LEU A 202 -17.78 -1.53 -9.28
C LEU A 202 -18.42 -1.61 -7.90
N ILE A 203 -18.84 -2.81 -7.49
CA ILE A 203 -19.42 -3.06 -6.16
C ILE A 203 -18.41 -2.72 -5.07
N SER A 204 -17.17 -3.20 -5.19
CA SER A 204 -16.10 -2.93 -4.23
C SER A 204 -15.83 -1.42 -4.10
N GLY A 205 -15.71 -0.71 -5.22
CA GLY A 205 -15.50 0.74 -5.23
C GLY A 205 -16.65 1.52 -4.58
N TYR A 206 -17.90 1.15 -4.89
CA TYR A 206 -19.08 1.77 -4.27
C TYR A 206 -19.12 1.54 -2.76
N VAL A 207 -18.90 0.30 -2.31
CA VAL A 207 -18.89 -0.08 -0.89
C VAL A 207 -17.80 0.69 -0.14
N VAL A 208 -16.57 0.73 -0.66
CA VAL A 208 -15.48 1.50 -0.04
C VAL A 208 -15.84 2.98 0.04
N ASN A 209 -16.32 3.59 -1.05
CA ASN A 209 -16.68 5.01 -1.04
C ASN A 209 -17.81 5.33 -0.03
N TYR A 210 -18.83 4.47 0.04
CA TYR A 210 -19.96 4.65 0.94
C TYR A 210 -19.55 4.60 2.42
N PHE A 211 -18.72 3.62 2.80
CA PHE A 211 -18.30 3.46 4.20
C PHE A 211 -17.18 4.40 4.63
N SER A 212 -16.59 5.16 3.70
CA SER A 212 -15.41 5.97 3.94
C SER A 212 -15.72 7.46 4.19
N GLU A 213 -16.92 7.79 4.67
CA GLU A 213 -17.53 9.13 4.91
C GLU A 213 -16.60 10.22 5.53
N GLY A 214 -15.58 10.65 4.79
CA GLY A 214 -14.62 11.71 5.16
C GLY A 214 -13.19 11.25 5.44
N ASN A 215 -12.98 10.01 5.88
CA ASN A 215 -11.65 9.42 6.13
C ASN A 215 -11.49 8.13 5.35
N LEU A 216 -10.42 8.02 4.54
CA LEU A 216 -10.12 6.83 3.75
C LEU A 216 -9.93 5.60 4.65
N THR A 217 -10.91 4.69 4.64
CA THR A 217 -10.86 3.42 5.36
C THR A 217 -10.85 2.25 4.38
N TYR A 218 -9.88 1.35 4.54
CA TYR A 218 -9.69 0.19 3.66
C TYR A 218 -10.41 -1.07 4.17
N THR A 219 -10.96 -1.04 5.39
CA THR A 219 -11.68 -2.16 6.01
C THR A 219 -12.82 -2.72 5.14
N PRO A 220 -13.66 -1.89 4.49
CA PRO A 220 -14.74 -2.39 3.64
C PRO A 220 -14.23 -3.24 2.48
N ALA A 221 -13.07 -2.91 1.90
CA ALA A 221 -12.46 -3.66 0.81
C ALA A 221 -12.07 -5.09 1.24
N PHE A 222 -11.50 -5.24 2.44
CA PHE A 222 -11.15 -6.54 3.00
C PHE A 222 -12.39 -7.40 3.29
N VAL A 223 -13.49 -6.78 3.74
CA VAL A 223 -14.76 -7.49 3.97
C VAL A 223 -15.33 -8.02 2.65
N VAL A 224 -15.37 -7.20 1.60
CA VAL A 224 -15.83 -7.63 0.27
C VAL A 224 -14.97 -8.78 -0.25
N MET A 225 -13.64 -8.66 -0.13
CA MET A 225 -12.71 -9.73 -0.52
C MET A 225 -13.01 -11.04 0.21
N LEU A 226 -13.14 -11.03 1.54
CA LEU A 226 -13.43 -12.24 2.32
C LEU A 226 -14.76 -12.90 1.94
N VAL A 227 -15.81 -12.10 1.69
CA VAL A 227 -17.11 -12.61 1.24
C VAL A 227 -16.99 -13.27 -0.14
N CYS A 228 -16.33 -12.62 -1.10
CA CYS A 228 -16.10 -13.17 -2.43
C CYS A 228 -15.26 -14.45 -2.39
N THR A 229 -14.18 -14.47 -1.61
CA THR A 229 -13.34 -15.67 -1.42
C THR A 229 -14.13 -16.82 -0.81
N ALA A 230 -15.00 -16.54 0.17
CA ALA A 230 -15.83 -17.59 0.77
C ALA A 230 -16.77 -18.22 -0.26
N ILE A 231 -17.42 -17.39 -1.08
CA ILE A 231 -18.29 -17.85 -2.18
C ILE A 231 -17.50 -18.71 -3.17
N ASP A 232 -16.31 -18.25 -3.58
CA ASP A 232 -15.43 -18.96 -4.51
C ASP A 232 -14.99 -20.33 -3.94
N PHE A 233 -14.59 -20.36 -2.67
CA PHE A 233 -14.22 -21.60 -1.99
C PHE A 233 -15.38 -22.60 -1.93
N PHE A 234 -16.60 -22.16 -1.62
CA PHE A 234 -17.78 -23.03 -1.60
C PHE A 234 -18.14 -23.55 -3.01
N ALA A 235 -17.97 -22.72 -4.05
CA ALA A 235 -18.15 -23.16 -5.43
C ALA A 235 -17.11 -24.23 -5.82
N CYS A 236 -15.85 -24.06 -5.43
CA CYS A 236 -14.76 -25.01 -5.67
C CYS A 236 -14.97 -26.37 -5.00
N ILE A 237 -15.62 -26.41 -3.83
CA ILE A 237 -15.96 -27.68 -3.17
C ILE A 237 -16.91 -28.52 -4.04
N LYS A 238 -17.88 -27.86 -4.69
CA LYS A 238 -18.91 -28.51 -5.52
C LYS A 238 -18.44 -28.95 -6.91
N LEU A 239 -17.29 -28.45 -7.39
CA LEU A 239 -16.71 -28.89 -8.66
C LEU A 239 -16.24 -30.35 -8.51
N GLU A 240 -16.88 -31.27 -9.23
CA GLU A 240 -16.50 -32.70 -9.33
C GLU A 240 -15.38 -32.90 -10.35
#